data_AF-A0A2N9NPB6-F1
#
_entry.id   AF-A0A2N9NPB6-F1
#
_cell.length_a   1.000
_cell.length_b   1.000
_cell.length_c   1.000
_cell.angle_alpha   90.00
_cell.angle_beta   90.00
_cell.angle_gamma   90.00
#
_symmetry.space_group_name_H-M   'P 1'
#
loop_
_entity.id
_entity.type
_entity.pdbx_description
1 polymer ?
#
loop_
_entity_poly.entity_id
_entity_poly.type
_entity_poly.pdbx_seq_one_letter_code
_entity_poly.pdbx_strand_id
1 'polypeptide(L)'
;MKNEQKRVDQSVHSSTESTNRNPGSRVFAGREEALKWALVRKLSAQYPEIGDRLVYQAVNEADALASLTSVPLLVLPSLAEEKVQTLAAWTAHQRFLRDCESAALAA
;
A
#
# COMPACT_ATOMS: atom_id res chain seq x y z
N MET A 1 45.17 -45.43 -6.60
CA MET A 1 44.38 -44.72 -5.56
C MET A 1 44.08 -43.31 -6.06
N LYS A 2 42.86 -42.82 -5.79
CA LYS A 2 42.24 -41.52 -6.17
C LYS A 2 41.52 -41.61 -7.53
N ASN A 3 40.20 -41.85 -7.54
CA ASN A 3 39.06 -40.96 -7.25
C ASN A 3 38.62 -40.18 -8.49
N GLU A 4 37.73 -40.75 -9.30
CA GLU A 4 36.92 -39.98 -10.26
C GLU A 4 35.51 -40.59 -10.37
N GLN A 5 34.70 -40.36 -9.35
CA GLN A 5 33.25 -40.57 -9.44
C GLN A 5 32.66 -39.42 -10.26
N LYS A 6 32.68 -39.52 -11.59
CA LYS A 6 31.86 -38.68 -12.46
C LYS A 6 30.39 -39.03 -12.20
N ARG A 7 29.69 -38.14 -11.49
CA ARG A 7 28.22 -38.15 -11.36
C ARG A 7 27.60 -38.11 -12.75
N VAL A 8 27.13 -39.28 -13.17
CA VAL A 8 25.98 -39.45 -14.06
C VAL A 8 24.76 -38.79 -13.36
N ASP A 9 23.77 -38.36 -14.13
CA ASP A 9 22.52 -37.70 -13.72
C ASP A 9 22.52 -36.16 -13.77
N GLN A 10 22.89 -35.60 -14.93
CA GLN A 10 22.24 -34.39 -15.45
C GLN A 10 21.22 -34.80 -16.52
N SER A 11 20.10 -35.37 -16.06
CA SER A 11 18.84 -35.39 -16.82
C SER A 11 17.77 -34.71 -15.98
N VAL A 12 18.04 -33.45 -15.62
CA VAL A 12 17.04 -32.57 -15.01
C VAL A 12 16.55 -31.67 -16.14
N HIS A 13 15.47 -32.14 -16.76
CA HIS A 13 14.46 -31.37 -17.48
C HIS A 13 14.73 -29.86 -17.46
N SER A 14 15.29 -29.38 -18.57
CA SER A 14 15.25 -27.98 -18.98
C SER A 14 13.81 -27.57 -19.27
N SER A 15 12.96 -27.57 -18.24
CA SER A 15 11.75 -26.76 -18.23
C SER A 15 12.20 -25.33 -17.99
N THR A 16 12.55 -24.70 -19.10
CA THR A 16 12.44 -23.25 -19.20
C THR A 16 10.97 -22.91 -19.02
N GLU A 17 10.53 -22.76 -17.77
CA GLU A 17 9.34 -21.97 -17.43
C GLU A 17 9.66 -20.52 -17.80
N SER A 18 9.63 -20.25 -19.10
CA SER A 18 9.45 -18.93 -19.66
C SER A 18 8.05 -18.52 -19.24
N THR A 19 7.93 -17.98 -18.03
CA THR A 19 6.71 -17.39 -17.52
C THR A 19 6.31 -16.31 -18.52
N ASN A 20 5.31 -16.63 -19.33
CA ASN A 20 4.64 -15.76 -20.27
C ASN A 20 4.04 -14.59 -19.50
N ARG A 21 4.86 -13.58 -19.21
CA ARG A 21 4.46 -12.37 -18.49
C ARG A 21 3.63 -11.53 -19.45
N ASN A 22 2.33 -11.76 -19.41
CA ASN A 22 1.31 -11.08 -20.19
C ASN A 22 1.56 -9.55 -20.14
N PRO A 23 1.77 -8.86 -21.27
CA PRO A 23 2.06 -7.44 -21.30
C PRO A 23 0.98 -6.57 -20.63
N GLY A 24 -0.26 -7.07 -20.56
CA GLY A 24 -1.34 -6.39 -19.83
C GLY A 24 -1.02 -6.14 -18.36
N SER A 25 -0.38 -7.09 -17.65
CA SER A 25 -0.17 -6.96 -16.20
C SER A 25 0.76 -5.78 -15.84
N ARG A 26 1.74 -5.48 -16.70
CA ARG A 26 2.69 -4.37 -16.47
C ARG A 26 2.03 -3.01 -16.65
N VAL A 27 1.10 -2.90 -17.60
CA VAL A 27 0.36 -1.65 -17.86
C VAL A 27 -0.59 -1.34 -16.71
N PHE A 28 -1.23 -2.36 -16.13
CA PHE A 28 -2.10 -2.17 -14.96
C PHE A 28 -1.30 -1.76 -13.71
N ALA A 29 -0.17 -2.42 -13.43
CA ALA A 29 0.68 -2.06 -12.29
C ALA A 29 1.17 -0.60 -12.34
N GLY A 30 1.58 -0.12 -13.53
CA GLY A 30 2.00 1.28 -13.68
C GLY A 30 0.85 2.29 -13.48
N ARG A 31 -0.38 1.93 -13.85
CA ARG A 31 -1.56 2.79 -13.64
C ARG A 31 -1.99 2.85 -12.18
N GLU A 32 -1.91 1.72 -11.49
CA GLU A 32 -2.21 1.62 -10.06
C GLU A 32 -1.25 2.49 -9.24
N GLU A 33 0.05 2.34 -9.45
CA GLU A 33 1.06 3.13 -8.75
C GLU A 33 0.91 4.63 -9.04
N ALA A 34 0.65 5.00 -10.30
CA ALA A 34 0.38 6.40 -10.67
C ALA A 34 -0.87 6.95 -9.96
N LEU A 35 -1.93 6.16 -9.84
CA LEU A 35 -3.15 6.53 -9.12
C LEU A 35 -2.87 6.72 -7.63
N LYS A 36 -2.12 5.81 -7.00
CA LYS A 36 -1.74 5.93 -5.59
C LYS A 36 -0.98 7.22 -5.32
N TRP A 37 0.05 7.54 -6.11
CA TRP A 37 0.81 8.79 -5.93
C TRP A 37 -0.03 10.04 -6.20
N ALA A 38 -0.95 10.00 -7.16
CA ALA A 38 -1.88 11.09 -7.40
C ALA A 38 -2.82 11.31 -6.20
N LEU A 39 -3.31 10.23 -5.59
CA LEU A 39 -4.14 10.29 -4.39
C LEU A 39 -3.38 10.83 -3.19
N VAL A 40 -2.16 10.35 -2.93
CA VAL A 40 -1.30 10.87 -1.84
C VAL A 40 -1.12 12.37 -1.99
N ARG A 41 -0.71 12.84 -3.18
CA ARG A 41 -0.52 14.28 -3.43
C ARG A 41 -1.80 15.08 -3.21
N LYS A 42 -2.94 14.60 -3.73
CA LYS A 42 -4.24 15.29 -3.58
C LYS A 42 -4.67 15.35 -2.12
N LEU A 43 -4.63 14.22 -1.41
CA LEU A 43 -5.13 14.11 -0.04
C LEU A 43 -4.21 14.82 0.96
N SER A 44 -2.89 14.79 0.74
CA SER A 44 -1.93 15.59 1.51
C SER A 44 -2.23 17.10 1.41
N ALA A 45 -2.56 17.58 0.21
CA ALA A 45 -2.93 18.97 0.01
C ALA A 45 -4.30 19.33 0.64
N GLN A 46 -5.21 18.36 0.70
CA GLN A 46 -6.55 18.54 1.27
C GLN A 46 -6.57 18.47 2.80
N TYR A 47 -5.69 17.67 3.41
CA TYR A 47 -5.62 17.45 4.86
C TYR A 47 -4.20 17.69 5.40
N PRO A 48 -3.68 18.94 5.32
CA PRO A 48 -2.31 19.25 5.72
C PRO A 48 -2.04 18.98 7.22
N GLU A 49 -3.07 19.03 8.06
CA GLU A 49 -2.99 18.81 9.51
C GLU A 49 -2.71 17.35 9.93
N ILE A 50 -2.85 16.40 8.99
CA ILE A 50 -2.59 14.97 9.20
C ILE A 50 -1.11 14.64 8.93
N GLY A 51 -0.52 15.32 7.95
CA GLY A 51 0.86 15.09 7.52
C GLY A 51 1.02 13.96 6.50
N ASP A 52 1.94 14.18 5.56
CA ASP A 52 2.12 13.36 4.36
C ASP A 52 2.38 11.88 4.63
N ARG A 53 3.13 11.58 5.69
CA ARG A 53 3.46 10.19 6.06
C ARG A 53 2.21 9.39 6.41
N LEU A 54 1.30 9.98 7.18
CA LEU A 54 0.08 9.31 7.60
C LEU A 54 -0.93 9.21 6.45
N VAL A 55 -1.01 10.23 5.59
CA VAL A 55 -1.79 10.17 4.35
C VAL A 55 -1.28 9.04 3.44
N TYR A 56 0.03 8.90 3.28
CA TYR A 56 0.63 7.80 2.53
C TYR A 56 0.27 6.43 3.10
N GLN A 57 0.26 6.28 4.42
CA GLN A 57 -0.18 5.04 5.07
C GLN A 57 -1.67 4.76 4.83
N ALA A 58 -2.54 5.76 4.99
CA ALA A 58 -3.97 5.62 4.73
C ALA A 58 -4.26 5.21 3.27
N VAL A 59 -3.55 5.78 2.30
CA VAL A 59 -3.66 5.39 0.88
C VAL A 59 -3.18 3.96 0.65
N ASN A 60 -2.12 3.52 1.31
CA ASN A 60 -1.65 2.13 1.21
C ASN A 60 -2.63 1.12 1.84
N GLU A 61 -3.26 1.48 2.97
CA GLU A 61 -4.31 0.64 3.55
C GLU A 61 -5.53 0.56 2.63
N ALA A 62 -5.93 1.68 2.04
CA ALA A 62 -7.02 1.72 1.06
C ALA A 62 -6.72 0.85 -0.16
N ASP A 63 -5.48 0.85 -0.65
CA ASP A 63 -5.01 0.01 -1.74
C ASP A 63 -5.01 -1.48 -1.39
N ALA A 64 -4.52 -1.83 -0.20
CA ALA A 64 -4.62 -3.20 0.31
C ALA A 64 -6.07 -3.68 0.35
N LEU A 65 -7.02 -2.85 0.80
CA LEU A 65 -8.44 -3.17 0.82
C LEU A 65 -9.04 -3.25 -0.60
N ALA A 66 -8.69 -2.30 -1.48
CA ALA A 66 -9.14 -2.27 -2.86
C ALA A 66 -8.72 -3.53 -3.62
N SER A 67 -7.52 -4.05 -3.35
CA SER A 67 -6.97 -5.26 -3.98
C SER A 67 -7.82 -6.52 -3.73
N LEU A 68 -8.63 -6.53 -2.66
CA LEU A 68 -9.55 -7.62 -2.33
C LEU A 68 -10.84 -7.59 -3.17
N THR A 69 -11.06 -6.53 -3.95
CA THR A 69 -12.25 -6.37 -4.79
C THR A 69 -12.00 -6.79 -6.23
N SER A 70 -13.07 -7.03 -7.00
CA SER A 70 -12.97 -7.34 -8.43
C SER A 70 -12.64 -6.11 -9.30
N VAL A 71 -12.70 -4.90 -8.73
CA VAL A 71 -12.47 -3.63 -9.43
C VAL A 71 -11.59 -2.66 -8.61
N PRO A 72 -10.33 -3.02 -8.27
CA PRO A 72 -9.51 -2.26 -7.32
C PRO A 72 -9.30 -0.79 -7.69
N LEU A 73 -8.98 -0.53 -8.96
CA LEU A 73 -8.73 0.84 -9.45
C LEU A 73 -9.97 1.75 -9.40
N LEU A 74 -11.16 1.17 -9.41
CA LEU A 74 -12.41 1.91 -9.31
C LEU A 74 -12.69 2.33 -7.86
N VAL A 75 -12.43 1.45 -6.89
CA VAL A 75 -12.79 1.66 -5.48
C VAL A 75 -11.69 2.37 -4.69
N LEU A 76 -10.43 2.27 -5.10
CA LEU A 76 -9.29 2.85 -4.41
C LEU A 76 -9.46 4.34 -4.07
N PRO A 77 -9.89 5.24 -5.00
CA PRO A 77 -10.03 6.66 -4.68
C PRO A 77 -10.97 6.94 -3.51
N SER A 78 -12.14 6.29 -3.48
CA SER A 78 -13.13 6.45 -2.41
C SER A 78 -12.62 5.88 -1.08
N LEU A 79 -12.03 4.69 -1.09
CA LEU A 79 -11.44 4.09 0.11
C LEU A 79 -10.32 4.94 0.70
N ALA A 80 -9.48 5.54 -0.15
CA ALA A 80 -8.39 6.41 0.30
C ALA A 80 -8.94 7.69 0.97
N GLU A 81 -9.98 8.29 0.39
CA GLU A 81 -10.64 9.46 0.97
C GLU A 81 -11.28 9.14 2.32
N GLU A 82 -12.04 8.04 2.42
CA GLU A 82 -12.66 7.57 3.67
C GLU A 82 -11.63 7.29 4.77
N LYS A 83 -10.51 6.64 4.42
CA LYS A 83 -9.41 6.36 5.35
C LYS A 83 -8.78 7.65 5.89
N VAL A 84 -8.51 8.62 5.02
CA VAL A 84 -7.93 9.91 5.44
C VAL A 84 -8.93 10.73 6.27
N GLN A 85 -10.21 10.75 5.92
CA GLN A 85 -11.25 11.41 6.71
C GLN A 85 -11.38 10.80 8.11
N THR A 86 -11.37 9.47 8.20
CA THR A 86 -11.40 8.74 9.47
C THR A 86 -10.20 9.11 10.33
N LEU A 87 -9.02 9.18 9.71
CA LEU A 87 -7.80 9.60 10.39
C LEU A 87 -7.89 11.06 10.88
N ALA A 88 -8.41 11.98 10.06
CA ALA A 88 -8.61 13.38 10.44
C ALA A 88 -9.49 13.48 11.71
N ALA A 89 -10.62 12.79 11.71
CA ALA A 89 -11.56 12.75 12.83
C ALA A 89 -10.90 12.15 14.09
N TRP A 90 -10.15 11.06 13.94
CA TRP A 90 -9.42 10.44 15.03
C TRP A 90 -8.34 11.38 15.59
N THR A 91 -7.55 12.04 14.74
CA THR A 91 -6.53 13.00 15.18
C THR A 91 -7.14 14.18 15.93
N ALA A 92 -8.28 14.71 15.45
CA ALA A 92 -9.01 15.76 16.16
C ALA A 92 -9.49 15.29 17.54
N HIS A 93 -10.01 14.08 17.63
CA HIS A 93 -10.43 13.48 18.90
C HIS A 93 -9.25 13.29 19.87
N GLN A 94 -8.10 12.82 19.39
CA GLN A 94 -6.90 12.66 20.23
C GLN A 94 -6.39 14.00 20.78
N ARG A 95 -6.44 15.07 19.98
CA ARG A 95 -6.09 16.42 20.46
C ARG A 95 -7.04 16.85 21.57
N PHE A 96 -8.34 16.69 21.38
CA PHE A 96 -9.34 17.00 22.40
C PHE A 96 -9.09 16.26 23.72
N LEU A 97 -8.86 14.93 23.67
CA LEU A 97 -8.58 14.14 24.87
C LEU A 97 -7.32 14.61 25.60
N ARG A 98 -6.24 14.90 24.87
CA ARG A 98 -5.00 15.41 25.44
C ARG A 98 -5.18 16.77 26.11
N ASP A 99 -5.96 17.66 25.48
CA ASP A 99 -6.21 18.99 26.01
C ASP A 99 -7.06 18.90 27.30
N CYS A 100 -8.06 18.01 27.35
CA CYS A 100 -8.82 17.72 28.57
C CYS A 100 -7.95 17.16 29.70
N GLU A 101 -7.05 16.21 29.39
CA GLU A 101 -6.12 15.65 30.38
C GLU A 101 -5.19 16.73 30.95
N SER A 102 -4.65 17.59 30.09
CA SER A 102 -3.79 18.69 30.52
C SER A 102 -4.51 19.70 31.42
N ALA A 103 -5.78 19.99 31.14
CA ALA A 103 -6.60 20.87 31.97
C ALA A 103 -6.93 20.26 33.34
N ALA A 104 -7.19 18.95 33.38
CA ALA A 104 -7.46 18.23 34.62
C ALA A 104 -6.23 18.12 35.54
N LEU A 105 -5.02 18.04 34.98
CA LEU A 105 -3.77 18.01 35.76
C LEU A 105 -3.32 19.41 36.24
N ALA A 106 -3.85 20.48 35.65
CA ALA A 106 -3.51 21.86 36.01
C ALA A 106 -4.48 22.49 37.05
N ALA A 107 -5.59 21.82 37.37
CA ALA A 107 -6.60 22.23 38.35
C ALA A 107 -6.35 21.59 39.72
#